data_AF-A0A0B7A216-F1
#
_entry.id   AF-A0A0B7A216-F1
#
_cell.length_a   1.000
_cell.length_b   1.000
_cell.length_c   1.000
_cell.angle_alpha   90.00
_cell.angle_beta   90.00
_cell.angle_gamma   90.00
#
_symmetry.space_group_name_H-M   'P 1'
#
loop_
_entity.id
_entity.type
_entity.pdbx_description
1 polymer ?
#
loop_
_entity_poly.entity_id
_entity_poly.type
_entity_poly.pdbx_seq_one_letter_code
_entity_poly.pdbx_strand_id
1 'polypeptide(L)'
;LHLVWTNARHLAGYEQQDAHEFLIAALDVLHRHCKELNGISNSNPHHCNCIIDRIFTGGLQSDVTCTRCNNISTTIDPIWDISLDLGPGSIHSSHLSRSTEATATQSSNSTNESSSTVPAISQSSVSSKLTHSPTPGFTNSPGNYEPTSLVECLKRFTKTEHLGNSAKIKCSKCHSYQESTKQLTMKKLPIVACFHLKRFEHSTGYHKKISTFVSFPEELDMTPFMSSSRNNFGSFSSQLIHTTPHIPCDNNRYSLFAVVNHYGTIESGHYTCYIRSLKEQWFRCEDHLIKRATAGEVLN
;
A
#
# COMPACT_ATOMS: atom_id res chain seq x y z
N LEU A 1 21.67 -0.60 -10.35
CA LEU A 1 22.13 -1.21 -9.08
C LEU A 1 23.16 -0.34 -8.35
N HIS A 2 24.34 -0.06 -8.94
CA HIS A 2 25.38 0.77 -8.29
C HIS A 2 24.85 2.11 -7.77
N LEU A 3 24.05 2.83 -8.57
CA LEU A 3 23.44 4.11 -8.16
C LEU A 3 22.53 3.99 -6.92
N VAL A 4 21.77 2.90 -6.81
CA VAL A 4 20.90 2.67 -5.65
C VAL A 4 21.76 2.31 -4.44
N TRP A 5 22.74 1.43 -4.59
CA TRP A 5 23.65 1.06 -3.49
C TRP A 5 24.44 2.24 -2.92
N THR A 6 24.86 3.19 -3.76
CA THR A 6 25.57 4.38 -3.28
C THR A 6 24.68 5.37 -2.52
N ASN A 7 23.38 5.38 -2.83
CA ASN A 7 22.42 6.34 -2.28
C ASN A 7 21.49 5.74 -1.21
N ALA A 8 21.32 4.43 -1.16
CA ALA A 8 20.51 3.66 -0.21
C ALA A 8 21.36 2.51 0.35
N ARG A 9 22.27 2.85 1.27
CA ARG A 9 23.30 1.92 1.77
C ARG A 9 22.73 0.70 2.49
N HIS A 10 21.53 0.80 3.06
CA HIS A 10 20.85 -0.35 3.69
C HIS A 10 20.43 -1.42 2.68
N LEU A 11 20.25 -1.05 1.40
CA LEU A 11 20.00 -1.97 0.29
C LEU A 11 21.28 -2.42 -0.42
N ALA A 12 22.44 -1.97 0.04
CA ALA A 12 23.73 -2.33 -0.53
C ALA A 12 24.27 -3.61 0.10
N GLY A 13 24.87 -4.46 -0.73
CA GLY A 13 25.45 -5.73 -0.29
C GLY A 13 24.90 -6.91 -1.06
N TYR A 14 25.21 -8.11 -0.56
CA TYR A 14 24.82 -9.39 -1.16
C TYR A 14 23.66 -10.08 -0.43
N GLU A 15 23.08 -9.40 0.55
CA GLU A 15 21.94 -9.90 1.30
C GLU A 15 20.64 -9.77 0.50
N GLN A 16 19.65 -10.61 0.84
CA GLN A 16 18.32 -10.53 0.25
C GLN A 16 17.59 -9.30 0.79
N GLN A 17 16.84 -8.61 -0.09
CA GLN A 17 16.18 -7.36 0.23
C GLN A 17 14.73 -7.37 -0.27
N ASP A 18 13.90 -6.48 0.27
CA ASP A 18 12.53 -6.28 -0.17
C ASP A 18 12.48 -5.53 -1.52
N ALA A 19 11.78 -6.09 -2.50
CA ALA A 19 11.68 -5.50 -3.84
C ALA A 19 10.86 -4.20 -3.86
N HIS A 20 9.88 -4.04 -2.97
CA HIS A 20 9.12 -2.81 -2.81
C HIS A 20 10.00 -1.71 -2.21
N GLU A 21 10.78 -2.02 -1.17
CA GLU A 21 11.74 -1.07 -0.61
C GLU A 21 12.75 -0.61 -1.66
N PHE A 22 13.28 -1.54 -2.46
CA PHE A 22 14.15 -1.22 -3.58
C PHE A 22 13.49 -0.32 -4.63
N LEU A 23 12.23 -0.58 -4.99
CA LEU A 23 11.48 0.24 -5.94
C LEU A 23 11.34 1.68 -5.42
N ILE A 24 10.89 1.85 -4.18
CA ILE A 24 10.68 3.18 -3.59
C ILE A 24 12.01 3.93 -3.49
N ALA A 25 13.07 3.27 -3.02
CA ALA A 25 14.41 3.86 -2.97
C ALA A 25 14.91 4.28 -4.36
N ALA A 26 14.71 3.45 -5.39
CA ALA A 26 15.12 3.77 -6.75
C ALA A 26 14.34 4.96 -7.33
N LEU A 27 13.02 5.02 -7.12
CA LEU A 27 12.19 6.14 -7.56
C LEU A 27 12.61 7.45 -6.86
N ASP A 28 12.91 7.39 -5.56
CA ASP A 28 13.39 8.56 -4.82
C ASP A 28 14.73 9.08 -5.34
N VAL A 29 15.69 8.18 -5.55
CA VAL A 29 17.00 8.53 -6.12
C VAL A 29 16.85 9.20 -7.48
N LEU A 30 16.02 8.65 -8.36
CA LEU A 30 15.76 9.23 -9.68
C LEU A 30 15.08 10.59 -9.58
N HIS A 31 14.09 10.73 -8.69
CA HIS A 31 13.39 11.98 -8.45
C HIS A 31 14.32 13.09 -7.98
N ARG A 32 15.16 12.82 -6.98
CA ARG A 32 16.14 13.77 -6.44
C ARG A 32 17.13 14.20 -7.51
N HIS A 33 17.67 13.26 -8.28
CA HIS A 33 18.62 13.58 -9.33
C HIS A 33 17.98 14.44 -10.45
N CYS A 34 16.73 14.17 -10.82
CA CYS A 34 16.01 15.02 -11.76
C CYS A 34 15.72 16.43 -11.20
N LYS A 35 15.52 16.59 -9.89
CA LYS A 35 15.36 17.92 -9.28
C LYS A 35 16.64 18.74 -9.37
N GLU A 36 17.78 18.13 -9.08
CA GLU A 36 19.10 18.77 -9.15
C GLU A 36 19.43 19.27 -10.57
N LEU A 37 19.18 18.44 -11.59
CA LEU A 37 19.46 18.79 -13.00
C LEU A 37 18.62 19.97 -13.53
N ASN A 38 17.41 20.16 -13.02
CA ASN A 38 16.52 21.23 -13.50
C ASN A 38 16.78 22.59 -12.82
N GLY A 39 17.69 22.67 -11.84
CA GLY A 39 18.01 23.93 -11.14
C GLY A 39 16.83 24.56 -10.40
N ILE A 40 15.74 23.81 -10.17
CA ILE A 40 14.52 24.32 -9.52
C ILE A 40 14.70 24.19 -8.01
N SER A 41 15.32 25.21 -7.42
CA SER A 41 15.54 25.29 -5.97
C SER A 41 14.32 25.79 -5.17
N ASN A 42 13.24 26.25 -5.82
CA ASN A 42 12.19 27.03 -5.15
C ASN A 42 10.72 26.72 -5.52
N SER A 43 10.40 25.60 -6.19
CA SER A 43 9.01 25.15 -6.27
C SER A 43 8.67 24.26 -5.07
N ASN A 44 7.41 24.31 -4.61
CA ASN A 44 6.90 23.48 -3.51
C ASN A 44 7.56 22.08 -3.52
N PRO A 45 8.15 21.60 -2.40
CA PRO A 45 8.89 20.33 -2.38
C PRO A 45 8.03 19.12 -2.83
N HIS A 46 6.71 19.27 -2.75
CA HIS A 46 5.66 18.34 -3.17
C HIS A 46 5.23 18.46 -4.65
N HIS A 47 5.92 19.28 -5.46
CA HIS A 47 5.59 19.47 -6.87
C HIS A 47 6.87 19.57 -7.72
N CYS A 48 7.34 18.44 -8.23
CA CYS A 48 8.35 18.38 -9.28
C CYS A 48 7.68 18.07 -10.63
N ASN A 49 8.35 18.44 -11.72
CA ASN A 49 7.92 18.09 -13.08
C ASN A 49 8.84 17.04 -13.73
N CYS A 50 9.58 16.28 -12.90
CA CYS A 50 10.45 15.22 -13.39
C CYS A 50 9.65 14.04 -13.93
N ILE A 51 10.34 13.12 -14.60
CA ILE A 51 9.71 11.93 -15.18
C ILE A 51 9.03 11.05 -14.11
N ILE A 52 9.57 11.00 -12.89
CA ILE A 52 8.99 10.24 -11.77
C ILE A 52 7.67 10.85 -11.34
N ASP A 53 7.61 12.18 -11.15
CA ASP A 53 6.37 12.88 -10.78
C ASP A 53 5.31 12.81 -11.88
N ARG A 54 5.73 12.85 -13.15
CA ARG A 54 4.81 12.77 -14.29
C ARG A 54 4.21 11.38 -14.48
N ILE A 55 4.98 10.32 -14.22
CA ILE A 55 4.56 8.94 -14.48
C ILE A 55 3.94 8.27 -13.26
N PHE A 56 4.60 8.35 -12.10
CA PHE A 56 4.26 7.55 -10.92
C PHE A 56 3.49 8.33 -9.85
N THR A 57 3.47 9.67 -9.88
CA THR A 57 2.81 10.44 -8.82
C THR A 57 1.30 10.57 -9.02
N GLY A 58 0.58 9.82 -8.20
CA GLY A 58 -0.85 9.98 -7.93
C GLY A 58 -1.12 10.97 -6.78
N GLY A 59 -2.39 11.12 -6.43
CA GLY A 59 -2.82 11.92 -5.28
C GLY A 59 -3.88 11.18 -4.50
N LEU A 60 -3.59 10.88 -3.24
CA LEU A 60 -4.49 10.23 -2.31
C LEU A 60 -5.21 11.29 -1.47
N GLN A 61 -6.54 11.28 -1.47
CA GLN A 61 -7.36 12.16 -0.65
C GLN A 61 -7.75 11.47 0.65
N SER A 62 -7.38 12.07 1.78
CA SER A 62 -7.80 11.67 3.12
C SER A 62 -8.85 12.63 3.64
N ASP A 63 -10.09 12.14 3.80
CA ASP A 63 -11.20 12.89 4.40
C ASP A 63 -11.39 12.45 5.85
N VAL A 64 -11.34 13.40 6.79
CA VAL A 64 -11.70 13.21 8.19
C VAL A 64 -13.04 13.89 8.45
N THR A 65 -14.07 13.12 8.77
CA THR A 65 -15.42 13.64 9.02
C THR A 65 -15.74 13.60 10.50
N CYS A 66 -15.99 14.77 11.11
CA CYS A 66 -16.43 14.88 12.49
C CYS A 66 -17.83 14.29 12.65
N THR A 67 -18.01 13.29 13.53
CA THR A 67 -19.32 12.62 13.71
C THR A 67 -20.38 13.50 14.39
N ARG A 68 -19.96 14.58 15.06
CA ARG A 68 -20.87 15.50 15.74
C ARG A 68 -21.48 16.56 14.82
N CYS A 69 -20.69 17.14 13.92
CA CYS A 69 -21.12 18.30 13.10
C CYS A 69 -20.99 18.09 11.60
N ASN A 70 -20.52 16.91 11.17
CA ASN A 70 -20.27 16.54 9.78
C ASN A 70 -19.30 17.46 9.03
N ASN A 71 -18.49 18.26 9.75
CA ASN A 71 -17.42 19.01 9.13
C ASN A 71 -16.37 18.03 8.59
N ILE A 72 -16.01 18.20 7.32
CA ILE A 72 -15.00 17.40 6.64
C ILE A 72 -13.71 18.21 6.57
N SER A 73 -12.61 17.61 7.02
CA SER A 73 -11.25 18.10 6.79
C SER A 73 -10.60 17.19 5.75
N THR A 74 -10.15 17.77 4.65
CA THR A 74 -9.57 17.04 3.52
C THR A 74 -8.09 17.36 3.37
N THR A 75 -7.26 16.32 3.26
CA THR A 75 -5.83 16.42 2.91
C THR A 75 -5.58 15.64 1.63
N ILE A 76 -4.68 16.13 0.77
CA ILE A 76 -4.26 15.43 -0.45
C ILE A 76 -2.77 15.15 -0.34
N ASP A 77 -2.42 13.87 -0.30
CA ASP A 77 -1.04 13.41 -0.17
C ASP A 77 -0.55 12.82 -1.51
N PRO A 78 0.62 13.22 -2.03
CA PRO A 78 1.21 12.58 -3.20
C PRO A 78 1.66 11.15 -2.86
N ILE A 79 1.48 10.22 -3.80
CA ILE A 79 1.86 8.81 -3.64
C ILE A 79 2.53 8.27 -4.91
N TRP A 80 3.45 7.32 -4.77
CA TRP A 80 4.08 6.58 -5.88
C TRP A 80 3.59 5.14 -6.00
N ASP A 81 3.00 4.61 -4.94
CA ASP A 81 2.43 3.28 -4.89
C ASP A 81 1.20 3.25 -3.98
N ILE A 82 0.43 2.16 -4.07
CA ILE A 82 -0.70 1.86 -3.21
C ILE A 82 -0.38 0.54 -2.52
N SER A 83 0.01 0.63 -1.25
CA SER A 83 0.30 -0.52 -0.40
C SER A 83 -0.97 -1.02 0.31
N LEU A 84 -1.40 -2.24 -0.01
CA LEU A 84 -2.69 -2.82 0.35
C LEU A 84 -2.54 -3.92 1.40
N ASP A 85 -3.29 -3.80 2.49
CA ASP A 85 -3.28 -4.74 3.60
C ASP A 85 -4.14 -5.98 3.31
N LEU A 86 -3.58 -7.15 3.63
CA LEU A 86 -4.24 -8.45 3.47
C LEU A 86 -4.71 -9.07 4.79
N GLY A 87 -4.22 -8.57 5.93
CA GLY A 87 -4.50 -9.15 7.24
C GLY A 87 -5.96 -8.96 7.70
N PRO A 88 -6.41 -9.75 8.70
CA PRO A 88 -7.75 -9.62 9.27
C PRO A 88 -7.93 -8.25 9.92
N GLY A 89 -8.85 -7.45 9.39
CA GLY A 89 -9.43 -6.21 9.94
C GLY A 89 -8.74 -5.49 11.10
N SER A 90 -7.45 -5.15 11.04
CA SER A 90 -6.80 -4.31 12.05
C SER A 90 -7.05 -2.83 11.76
N ILE A 91 -7.45 -2.09 12.80
CA ILE A 91 -7.66 -0.63 12.77
C ILE A 91 -6.32 0.02 12.40
N HIS A 92 -6.28 0.76 11.30
CA HIS A 92 -5.04 1.33 10.77
C HIS A 92 -4.52 2.49 11.64
N SER A 93 -3.27 2.40 12.10
CA SER A 93 -2.40 3.56 12.12
C SER A 93 -1.71 3.63 10.76
N SER A 94 -2.20 4.50 9.87
CA SER A 94 -1.55 4.74 8.59
C SER A 94 -0.27 5.55 8.85
N HIS A 95 0.86 4.87 9.08
CA HIS A 95 2.18 5.48 8.86
C HIS A 95 2.35 5.63 7.35
N LEU A 96 2.03 6.83 6.86
CA LEU A 96 2.44 7.29 5.54
C LEU A 96 3.98 7.38 5.57
N SER A 97 4.65 6.75 4.61
CA SER A 97 6.09 6.86 4.39
C SER A 97 6.44 8.32 4.08
N ARG A 98 6.68 9.10 5.13
CA ARG A 98 7.13 10.48 5.06
C ARG A 98 8.65 10.49 5.18
N SER A 99 9.32 10.74 4.07
CA SER A 99 10.75 11.07 4.03
C SER A 99 10.97 12.47 4.64
N THR A 100 11.37 12.53 5.90
CA THR A 100 12.06 13.70 6.47
C THR A 100 13.02 13.24 7.58
N GLU A 101 14.32 13.24 7.28
CA GLU A 101 15.39 13.26 8.28
C GLU A 101 15.41 14.61 9.01
N ALA A 102 15.57 14.58 10.34
CA ALA A 102 16.11 15.70 11.09
C ALA A 102 17.03 15.15 12.19
N THR A 103 18.31 15.44 12.02
CA THR A 103 19.43 15.19 12.93
C THR A 103 19.18 15.78 14.31
N ALA A 104 19.34 14.98 15.37
CA ALA A 104 19.64 15.49 16.70
C ALA A 104 20.57 14.51 17.43
N THR A 105 21.81 14.94 17.55
CA THR A 105 22.87 14.42 18.41
C THR A 105 22.41 14.33 19.86
N GLN A 106 22.69 13.21 20.54
CA GLN A 106 23.15 13.23 21.93
C GLN A 106 23.75 11.89 22.37
N SER A 107 25.02 12.01 22.76
CA SER A 107 25.90 11.09 23.46
C SER A 107 25.51 10.90 24.93
N SER A 108 25.64 9.68 25.48
CA SER A 108 26.53 9.34 26.61
C SER A 108 26.18 7.99 27.27
N ASN A 109 27.20 7.11 27.38
CA ASN A 109 27.62 6.20 28.48
C ASN A 109 26.54 5.57 29.41
N SER A 110 26.60 4.31 29.87
CA SER A 110 27.73 3.54 30.41
C SER A 110 27.30 2.08 30.73
N THR A 111 28.19 1.12 30.46
CA THR A 111 28.67 0.00 31.32
C THR A 111 27.76 -0.83 32.25
N ASN A 112 27.95 -2.17 32.15
CA ASN A 112 28.05 -3.23 33.19
C ASN A 112 27.16 -4.45 32.88
N GLU A 113 27.74 -5.57 32.45
CA GLU A 113 28.32 -6.69 33.25
C GLU A 113 27.31 -7.79 33.60
N SER A 114 27.60 -8.98 33.05
CA SER A 114 27.74 -10.25 33.77
C SER A 114 26.51 -11.06 34.25
N SER A 115 26.41 -12.26 33.65
CA SER A 115 26.31 -13.57 34.32
C SER A 115 24.94 -14.19 34.62
N SER A 116 24.77 -15.39 34.05
CA SER A 116 24.17 -16.65 34.57
C SER A 116 22.95 -16.56 35.50
N THR A 117 21.89 -17.35 35.33
CA THR A 117 21.80 -18.73 35.85
C THR A 117 20.47 -19.38 35.40
N VAL A 118 20.50 -20.68 35.09
CA VAL A 118 19.37 -21.63 34.88
C VAL A 118 19.25 -22.43 36.19
N PRO A 119 18.09 -22.90 36.75
CA PRO A 119 17.30 -23.96 36.09
C PRO A 119 15.80 -24.20 36.44
N ALA A 120 15.09 -24.75 35.43
CA ALA A 120 14.27 -25.99 35.40
C ALA A 120 12.96 -26.23 36.21
N ILE A 121 12.16 -27.15 35.60
CA ILE A 121 11.11 -28.06 36.12
C ILE A 121 9.71 -27.40 36.31
N SER A 122 8.56 -27.86 35.78
CA SER A 122 7.91 -29.19 35.68
C SER A 122 6.74 -29.11 34.64
N GLN A 123 6.48 -30.10 33.78
CA GLN A 123 5.42 -31.15 33.87
C GLN A 123 4.01 -30.63 34.24
N SER A 124 2.86 -31.00 33.66
CA SER A 124 2.44 -32.06 32.72
C SER A 124 0.91 -31.94 32.45
N SER A 125 0.43 -32.45 31.30
CA SER A 125 -0.88 -33.12 31.07
C SER A 125 -2.17 -32.26 31.15
N VAL A 126 -3.31 -32.50 30.47
CA VAL A 126 -4.00 -33.68 29.91
C VAL A 126 -4.97 -33.21 28.80
N SER A 127 -5.31 -34.11 27.86
CA SER A 127 -6.33 -33.94 26.80
C SER A 127 -7.78 -33.88 27.29
N SER A 128 -8.66 -33.21 26.55
CA SER A 128 -10.01 -33.73 26.26
C SER A 128 -10.57 -33.19 24.94
N LYS A 129 -10.98 -34.12 24.07
CA LYS A 129 -11.73 -33.90 22.83
C LYS A 129 -13.23 -33.87 23.15
N LEU A 130 -13.96 -32.89 22.62
CA LEU A 130 -15.38 -33.10 22.29
C LEU A 130 -15.68 -32.55 20.89
N THR A 131 -16.13 -33.47 20.05
CA THR A 131 -16.75 -33.30 18.73
C THR A 131 -18.17 -32.78 18.89
N HIS A 132 -18.62 -31.78 18.12
CA HIS A 132 -20.02 -31.59 17.71
C HIS A 132 -20.08 -30.88 16.34
N SER A 133 -20.97 -31.38 15.47
CA SER A 133 -21.25 -31.02 14.08
C SER A 133 -21.99 -29.67 13.90
N PRO A 134 -21.93 -29.02 12.71
CA PRO A 134 -22.44 -27.66 12.52
C PRO A 134 -23.91 -27.61 12.08
N THR A 135 -24.64 -26.59 12.56
CA THR A 135 -25.92 -26.13 12.01
C THR A 135 -25.80 -24.61 11.76
N PRO A 136 -26.26 -24.07 10.61
CA PRO A 136 -25.94 -22.71 10.20
C PRO A 136 -26.89 -21.68 10.84
N GLY A 137 -26.37 -20.87 11.75
CA GLY A 137 -27.01 -19.65 12.25
C GLY A 137 -26.37 -18.42 11.61
N PHE A 138 -27.17 -17.64 10.88
CA PHE A 138 -26.79 -16.35 10.33
C PHE A 138 -26.63 -15.31 11.45
N THR A 139 -25.41 -14.83 11.69
CA THR A 139 -25.16 -13.64 12.51
C THR A 139 -24.34 -12.62 11.70
N ASN A 140 -24.93 -11.45 11.51
CA ASN A 140 -24.28 -10.30 10.87
C ASN A 140 -23.29 -9.66 11.86
N SER A 141 -22.00 -9.97 11.69
CA SER A 141 -20.87 -9.21 12.23
C SER A 141 -20.14 -8.51 11.08
N PRO A 142 -19.53 -7.32 11.27
CA PRO A 142 -18.75 -6.68 10.22
C PRO A 142 -17.55 -7.59 9.91
N GLY A 143 -17.64 -8.31 8.81
CA GLY A 143 -16.80 -9.46 8.52
C GLY A 143 -15.32 -9.13 8.56
N ASN A 144 -14.60 -9.87 9.40
CA ASN A 144 -13.15 -9.91 9.51
C ASN A 144 -12.53 -10.66 8.32
N TYR A 145 -13.03 -10.42 7.10
CA TYR A 145 -12.68 -11.22 5.93
C TYR A 145 -11.34 -10.77 5.35
N GLU A 146 -10.49 -11.75 5.04
CA GLU A 146 -9.26 -11.55 4.27
C GLU A 146 -9.64 -11.31 2.81
N PRO A 147 -9.14 -10.23 2.16
CA PRO A 147 -9.48 -9.95 0.78
C PRO A 147 -8.85 -11.00 -0.15
N THR A 148 -9.65 -11.50 -1.09
CA THR A 148 -9.27 -12.57 -2.04
C THR A 148 -8.97 -12.04 -3.46
N SER A 149 -9.14 -10.73 -3.65
CA SER A 149 -8.86 -10.05 -4.92
C SER A 149 -8.32 -8.64 -4.73
N LEU A 150 -7.56 -8.14 -5.71
CA LEU A 150 -7.06 -6.77 -5.75
C LEU A 150 -8.21 -5.74 -5.65
N VAL A 151 -9.33 -6.02 -6.31
CA VAL A 151 -10.53 -5.16 -6.26
C VAL A 151 -11.09 -5.09 -4.84
N GLU A 152 -11.11 -6.21 -4.13
CA GLU A 152 -11.55 -6.27 -2.73
C GLU A 152 -10.58 -5.55 -1.78
N CYS A 153 -9.27 -5.70 -2.02
CA CYS A 153 -8.25 -4.92 -1.32
C CYS A 153 -8.48 -3.40 -1.50
N LEU A 154 -8.75 -2.95 -2.73
CA LEU A 154 -9.02 -1.54 -3.03
C LEU A 154 -10.33 -1.04 -2.41
N LYS A 155 -11.38 -1.85 -2.42
CA LYS A 155 -12.64 -1.56 -1.71
C LYS A 155 -12.40 -1.37 -0.22
N ARG A 156 -11.59 -2.24 0.38
CA ARG A 156 -11.23 -2.15 1.80
C ARG A 156 -10.37 -0.92 2.09
N PHE A 157 -9.35 -0.67 1.26
CA PHE A 157 -8.46 0.50 1.37
C PHE A 157 -9.22 1.82 1.29
N THR A 158 -10.27 1.90 0.47
CA THR A 158 -11.09 3.10 0.29
C THR A 158 -12.35 3.16 1.15
N LYS A 159 -12.55 2.17 2.03
CA LYS A 159 -13.70 2.12 2.93
C LYS A 159 -13.57 3.19 4.02
N THR A 160 -14.68 3.82 4.37
CA THR A 160 -14.75 4.67 5.56
C THR A 160 -14.54 3.84 6.84
N GLU A 161 -13.64 4.27 7.70
CA GLU A 161 -13.34 3.67 8.98
C GLU A 161 -13.64 4.62 10.15
N HIS A 162 -14.08 4.09 11.28
CA HIS A 162 -14.23 4.86 12.52
C HIS A 162 -12.91 4.84 13.29
N LEU A 163 -12.38 6.02 13.64
CA LEU A 163 -11.12 6.10 14.40
C LEU A 163 -11.27 5.67 15.87
N GLY A 164 -12.50 5.63 16.38
CA GLY A 164 -12.81 5.22 17.75
C GLY A 164 -12.51 6.28 18.81
N ASN A 165 -12.86 5.95 20.06
CA ASN A 165 -12.82 6.89 21.19
C ASN A 165 -11.37 7.24 21.65
N SER A 166 -10.40 6.37 21.39
CA SER A 166 -8.99 6.58 21.74
C SER A 166 -8.25 7.53 20.79
N ALA A 167 -8.79 7.80 19.61
CA ALA A 167 -8.17 8.63 18.57
C ALA A 167 -9.05 9.83 18.18
N LYS A 168 -9.67 10.49 19.16
CA LYS A 168 -10.48 11.70 18.94
C LYS A 168 -9.65 12.83 18.33
N ILE A 169 -10.22 13.51 17.35
CA ILE A 169 -9.60 14.64 16.64
C ILE A 169 -10.26 15.94 17.08
N LYS A 170 -9.46 16.99 17.31
CA LYS A 170 -9.99 18.32 17.59
C LYS A 170 -10.63 18.88 16.32
N CYS A 171 -11.96 18.96 16.32
CA CYS A 171 -12.70 19.49 15.19
C CYS A 171 -12.54 21.01 15.11
N SER A 172 -12.21 21.53 13.92
CA SER A 172 -12.05 22.96 13.65
C SER A 172 -13.36 23.76 13.81
N LYS A 173 -14.52 23.11 13.62
CA LYS A 173 -15.85 23.73 13.76
C LYS A 173 -16.44 23.60 15.17
N CYS A 174 -16.31 22.44 15.81
CA CYS A 174 -16.81 22.24 17.18
C CYS A 174 -15.84 22.77 18.26
N HIS A 175 -14.61 23.12 17.87
CA HIS A 175 -13.49 23.50 18.76
C HIS A 175 -13.21 22.51 19.91
N SER A 176 -13.64 21.26 19.78
CA SER A 176 -13.55 20.21 20.80
C SER A 176 -13.12 18.88 20.18
N TYR A 177 -12.58 17.98 21.01
CA TYR A 177 -12.21 16.63 20.60
C TYR A 177 -13.46 15.78 20.37
N GLN A 178 -13.62 15.31 19.14
CA GLN A 178 -14.78 14.53 18.71
C GLN A 178 -14.31 13.23 18.09
N GLU A 179 -15.17 12.22 18.14
CA GLU A 179 -14.99 11.06 17.29
C GLU A 179 -15.10 11.48 15.82
N SER A 180 -14.40 10.76 14.96
CA SER A 180 -14.35 11.06 13.54
C SER A 180 -14.27 9.77 12.74
N THR A 181 -14.77 9.82 11.51
CA THR A 181 -14.47 8.81 10.51
C THR A 181 -13.33 9.28 9.63
N LYS A 182 -12.55 8.34 9.10
CA LYS A 182 -11.51 8.58 8.11
C LYS A 182 -11.83 7.79 6.85
N GLN A 183 -11.57 8.36 5.69
CA GLN A 183 -11.69 7.67 4.42
C GLN A 183 -10.57 8.09 3.48
N LEU A 184 -9.96 7.11 2.81
CA LEU A 184 -8.99 7.33 1.75
C LEU A 184 -9.67 7.13 0.39
N THR A 185 -9.38 7.99 -0.59
CA THR A 185 -9.87 7.86 -1.97
C THR A 185 -8.83 8.39 -2.95
N MET A 186 -8.94 8.01 -4.23
CA MET A 186 -8.03 8.50 -5.27
C MET A 186 -8.48 9.86 -5.78
N LYS A 187 -7.68 10.91 -5.56
CA LYS A 187 -7.92 12.24 -6.14
C LYS A 187 -7.36 12.35 -7.55
N LYS A 188 -6.17 11.79 -7.75
CA LYS A 188 -5.43 11.77 -9.01
C LYS A 188 -4.81 10.39 -9.19
N LEU A 189 -5.00 9.81 -10.36
CA LEU A 189 -4.39 8.55 -10.75
C LEU A 189 -3.02 8.80 -11.43
N PRO A 190 -1.98 8.00 -11.14
CA PRO A 190 -0.70 8.07 -11.85
C PRO A 190 -0.81 7.46 -13.26
N ILE A 191 0.12 7.75 -14.17
CA ILE A 191 0.14 7.05 -15.47
C ILE A 191 0.47 5.57 -15.28
N VAL A 192 1.38 5.27 -14.36
CA VAL A 192 1.72 3.90 -13.95
C VAL A 192 1.31 3.73 -12.49
N ALA A 193 0.32 2.87 -12.24
CA ALA A 193 -0.12 2.52 -10.90
C ALA A 193 0.65 1.30 -10.38
N CYS A 194 1.35 1.46 -9.26
CA CYS A 194 2.04 0.38 -8.55
C CYS A 194 1.20 -0.08 -7.38
N PHE A 195 0.76 -1.34 -7.38
CA PHE A 195 0.04 -1.94 -6.26
C PHE A 195 0.97 -2.91 -5.53
N HIS A 196 1.22 -2.62 -4.25
CA HIS A 196 1.99 -3.49 -3.38
C HIS A 196 1.04 -4.23 -2.45
N LEU A 197 1.07 -5.56 -2.45
CA LEU A 197 0.33 -6.36 -1.48
C LEU A 197 1.22 -6.59 -0.25
N LYS A 198 0.83 -6.05 0.91
CA LYS A 198 1.59 -6.17 2.15
C LYS A 198 1.51 -7.60 2.68
N ARG A 199 2.35 -8.47 2.13
CA ARG A 199 2.39 -9.91 2.45
C ARG A 199 3.26 -10.22 3.65
N PHE A 200 4.05 -9.27 4.14
CA PHE A 200 4.94 -9.48 5.27
C PHE A 200 4.37 -8.77 6.50
N GLU A 201 3.97 -9.55 7.50
CA GLU A 201 3.49 -9.02 8.76
C GLU A 201 4.62 -9.09 9.80
N HIS A 202 4.88 -7.96 10.46
CA HIS A 202 5.80 -7.86 11.58
C HIS A 202 4.98 -7.67 12.86
N SER A 203 4.36 -8.75 13.35
CA SER A 203 3.71 -8.74 14.67
C SER A 203 4.76 -9.07 15.73
N THR A 204 4.63 -8.50 16.94
CA THR A 204 5.56 -8.75 18.05
C THR A 204 5.60 -10.24 18.39
N GLY A 205 6.68 -10.92 17.98
CA GLY A 205 6.96 -12.32 18.28
C GLY A 205 6.65 -13.34 17.17
N TYR A 206 6.07 -12.93 16.03
CA TYR A 206 5.84 -13.83 14.90
C TYR A 206 5.90 -13.08 13.57
N HIS A 207 6.89 -13.42 12.74
CA HIS A 207 7.01 -12.93 11.38
C HIS A 207 6.39 -13.96 10.43
N LYS A 208 5.35 -13.58 9.68
CA LYS A 208 4.67 -14.49 8.75
C LYS A 208 4.53 -13.85 7.38
N LYS A 209 4.77 -14.66 6.36
CA LYS A 209 4.35 -14.35 4.99
C LYS A 209 2.88 -14.77 4.80
N ILE A 210 2.06 -13.85 4.32
CA ILE A 210 0.70 -14.10 3.85
C ILE A 210 0.79 -14.69 2.45
N SER A 211 0.72 -16.02 2.39
CA SER A 211 0.75 -16.80 1.15
C SER A 211 -0.63 -16.94 0.48
N THR A 212 -1.67 -16.32 1.04
CA THR A 212 -3.03 -16.35 0.47
C THR A 212 -3.00 -15.81 -0.96
N PHE A 213 -3.57 -16.58 -1.89
CA PHE A 213 -3.72 -16.15 -3.27
C PHE A 213 -4.64 -14.93 -3.34
N VAL A 214 -4.22 -13.91 -4.09
CA VAL A 214 -5.01 -12.69 -4.31
C VAL A 214 -5.13 -12.55 -5.81
N SER A 215 -6.33 -12.80 -6.33
CA SER A 215 -6.62 -12.63 -7.75
C SER A 215 -6.51 -11.17 -8.15
N PHE A 216 -6.01 -10.89 -9.35
CA PHE A 216 -5.98 -9.56 -9.94
C PHE A 216 -6.38 -9.63 -11.41
N PRO A 217 -7.11 -8.63 -11.92
CA PRO A 217 -7.52 -8.63 -13.32
C PRO A 217 -6.38 -8.17 -14.22
N GLU A 218 -6.40 -8.60 -15.48
CA GLU A 218 -5.55 -8.02 -16.53
C GLU A 218 -5.94 -6.57 -16.83
N GLU A 219 -7.22 -6.23 -16.64
CA GLU A 219 -7.80 -4.91 -16.86
C GLU A 219 -8.49 -4.41 -15.59
N LEU A 220 -8.06 -3.28 -15.04
CA LEU A 220 -8.56 -2.73 -13.78
C LEU A 220 -9.24 -1.39 -14.00
N ASP A 221 -10.50 -1.26 -13.60
CA ASP A 221 -11.20 0.03 -13.53
C ASP A 221 -11.08 0.66 -12.13
N MET A 222 -10.45 1.83 -12.06
CA MET A 222 -10.24 2.58 -10.83
C MET A 222 -11.34 3.60 -10.53
N THR A 223 -12.31 3.79 -11.43
CA THR A 223 -13.42 4.76 -11.27
C THR A 223 -14.15 4.64 -9.93
N PRO A 224 -14.47 3.43 -9.42
CA PRO A 224 -15.16 3.28 -8.13
C PRO A 224 -14.37 3.80 -6.92
N PHE A 225 -13.05 3.95 -7.05
CA PHE A 225 -12.14 4.34 -5.97
C PHE A 225 -11.77 5.82 -6.01
N MET A 226 -12.26 6.57 -7.01
CA MET A 226 -12.03 8.00 -7.18
C MET A 226 -12.86 8.85 -6.22
N SER A 227 -12.31 9.95 -5.73
CA SER A 227 -13.03 10.87 -4.81
C SER A 227 -14.24 11.55 -5.46
N SER A 228 -14.22 11.74 -6.78
CA SER A 228 -15.34 12.27 -7.56
C SER A 228 -16.53 11.31 -7.65
N SER A 229 -16.29 9.99 -7.59
CA SER A 229 -17.36 8.97 -7.64
C SER A 229 -18.34 9.08 -6.46
N ARG A 230 -17.88 9.66 -5.34
CA ARG A 230 -18.70 9.93 -4.14
C ARG A 230 -19.91 10.82 -4.43
N ASN A 231 -19.81 11.76 -5.37
CA ASN A 231 -20.88 12.72 -5.64
C ASN A 231 -21.96 12.18 -6.60
N ASN A 232 -21.69 11.08 -7.33
CA ASN A 232 -22.60 10.58 -8.36
C ASN A 232 -23.66 9.60 -7.87
N PHE A 233 -23.60 9.14 -6.62
CA PHE A 233 -24.65 8.27 -6.05
C PHE A 233 -25.96 9.00 -5.72
N GLY A 234 -26.02 10.33 -5.91
CA GLY A 234 -27.18 11.17 -5.56
C GLY A 234 -27.82 11.94 -6.72
N SER A 235 -27.39 11.77 -7.98
CA SER A 235 -28.01 12.49 -9.11
C SER A 235 -28.02 11.63 -10.37
N PHE A 236 -29.09 10.86 -10.53
CA PHE A 236 -29.58 10.51 -11.86
C PHE A 236 -30.11 11.78 -12.53
N SER A 237 -29.22 12.52 -13.19
CA SER A 237 -29.63 13.45 -14.25
C SER A 237 -28.72 13.26 -15.45
N SER A 238 -29.29 12.66 -16.48
CA SER A 238 -28.78 12.64 -17.84
C SER A 238 -28.44 14.07 -18.30
N GLN A 239 -27.21 14.31 -18.77
CA GLN A 239 -26.85 15.37 -19.73
C GLN A 239 -25.37 15.17 -20.11
N LEU A 240 -25.10 14.60 -21.29
CA LEU A 240 -24.90 15.30 -22.58
C LEU A 240 -23.64 16.21 -22.61
N ILE A 241 -22.56 15.61 -23.11
CA ILE A 241 -21.63 16.13 -24.12
C ILE A 241 -21.43 17.65 -24.13
N HIS A 242 -20.32 18.09 -23.53
CA HIS A 242 -19.60 19.29 -23.98
C HIS A 242 -18.27 18.87 -24.57
N THR A 243 -18.19 18.90 -25.90
CA THR A 243 -17.01 18.67 -26.70
C THR A 243 -15.99 19.81 -26.52
N THR A 244 -14.88 19.52 -25.85
CA THR A 244 -13.59 20.16 -26.11
C THR A 244 -12.69 19.10 -26.77
N PRO A 245 -11.84 19.46 -27.75
CA PRO A 245 -10.90 18.51 -28.34
C PRO A 245 -9.68 18.38 -27.43
N HIS A 246 -9.89 17.81 -26.24
CA HIS A 246 -8.83 17.40 -25.34
C HIS A 246 -9.10 15.95 -24.96
N ILE A 247 -8.28 15.04 -25.51
CA ILE A 247 -8.08 13.62 -25.21
C ILE A 247 -9.15 13.00 -24.29
N PRO A 248 -9.98 12.04 -24.76
CA PRO A 248 -10.95 11.36 -23.91
C PRO A 248 -10.20 10.42 -22.94
N CYS A 249 -9.80 10.93 -21.77
CA CYS A 249 -9.12 10.15 -20.73
C CYS A 249 -10.06 9.72 -19.58
N ASP A 250 -11.36 9.63 -19.83
CA ASP A 250 -12.37 9.31 -18.80
C ASP A 250 -12.46 7.82 -18.43
N ASN A 251 -11.68 6.96 -19.08
CA ASN A 251 -11.59 5.59 -18.63
C ASN A 251 -10.41 5.51 -17.66
N ASN A 252 -10.68 5.62 -16.35
CA ASN A 252 -9.74 5.35 -15.25
C ASN A 252 -9.30 3.87 -15.22
N ARG A 253 -8.97 3.32 -16.38
CA ARG A 253 -8.72 1.91 -16.65
C ARG A 253 -7.23 1.70 -16.85
N TYR A 254 -6.73 0.62 -16.27
CA TYR A 254 -5.34 0.19 -16.40
C TYR A 254 -5.26 -1.19 -17.01
N SER A 255 -4.27 -1.38 -17.88
CA SER A 255 -3.85 -2.68 -18.38
C SER A 255 -2.62 -3.15 -17.59
N LEU A 256 -2.68 -4.38 -17.08
CA LEU A 256 -1.57 -5.02 -16.40
C LEU A 256 -0.44 -5.27 -17.40
N PHE A 257 0.77 -4.81 -17.05
CA PHE A 257 1.97 -5.02 -17.87
C PHE A 257 3.14 -5.65 -17.13
N ALA A 258 3.10 -5.73 -15.79
CA ALA A 258 4.14 -6.36 -15.01
C ALA A 258 3.59 -6.94 -13.69
N VAL A 259 4.14 -8.07 -13.26
CA VAL A 259 3.88 -8.69 -11.95
C VAL A 259 5.22 -9.12 -11.37
N VAL A 260 5.50 -8.72 -10.12
CA VAL A 260 6.67 -9.19 -9.37
C VAL A 260 6.20 -10.24 -8.36
N ASN A 261 6.77 -11.44 -8.43
CA ASN A 261 6.42 -12.56 -7.57
C ASN A 261 7.53 -12.82 -6.58
N HIS A 262 7.16 -13.27 -5.39
CA HIS A 262 8.11 -13.71 -4.37
C HIS A 262 7.81 -15.15 -3.93
N TYR A 263 8.79 -16.03 -4.04
CA TYR A 263 8.75 -17.40 -3.54
C TYR A 263 9.62 -17.53 -2.30
N GLY A 264 9.24 -18.35 -1.32
CA GLY A 264 9.98 -18.50 -0.05
C GLY A 264 9.29 -17.87 1.15
N THR A 265 10.05 -17.67 2.23
CA THR A 265 9.64 -17.14 3.54
C THR A 265 9.87 -15.63 3.61
N ILE A 266 9.80 -15.02 4.81
CA ILE A 266 10.15 -13.60 5.01
C ILE A 266 11.67 -13.37 5.09
N GLU A 267 12.43 -14.36 5.56
CA GLU A 267 13.88 -14.27 5.75
C GLU A 267 14.65 -14.70 4.51
N SER A 268 14.05 -15.59 3.69
CA SER A 268 14.68 -16.08 2.48
C SER A 268 13.67 -16.36 1.38
N GLY A 269 14.01 -15.95 0.17
CA GLY A 269 13.20 -16.23 -1.00
C GLY A 269 13.88 -15.89 -2.31
N HIS A 270 13.04 -15.86 -3.35
CA HIS A 270 13.45 -15.59 -4.71
C HIS A 270 12.39 -14.77 -5.42
N TYR A 271 12.83 -13.68 -6.06
CA TYR A 271 11.97 -12.82 -6.84
C TYR A 271 12.03 -13.21 -8.32
N THR A 272 10.87 -13.24 -8.96
CA THR A 272 10.74 -13.35 -10.42
C THR A 272 9.79 -12.27 -10.92
N CYS A 273 9.76 -12.00 -12.21
CA CYS A 273 8.73 -11.14 -12.76
C CYS A 273 8.11 -11.68 -14.05
N TYR A 274 6.84 -11.36 -14.24
CA TYR A 274 6.20 -11.42 -15.54
C TYR A 274 6.17 -10.01 -16.14
N ILE A 275 6.49 -9.90 -17.43
CA ILE A 275 6.41 -8.65 -18.18
C ILE A 275 5.61 -8.84 -19.46
N ARG A 276 4.81 -7.85 -19.82
CA ARG A 276 4.07 -7.77 -21.07
C ARG A 276 4.83 -6.89 -22.05
N SER A 277 5.17 -7.47 -23.19
CA SER A 277 5.83 -6.73 -24.27
C SER A 277 4.83 -5.85 -25.04
N LEU A 278 5.35 -4.90 -25.82
CA LEU A 278 4.56 -4.05 -26.72
C LEU A 278 3.78 -4.81 -27.80
N LYS A 279 4.07 -6.11 -28.00
CA LYS A 279 3.35 -7.00 -28.92
C LYS A 279 2.28 -7.83 -28.21
N GLU A 280 1.87 -7.42 -27.01
CA GLU A 280 0.86 -8.11 -26.19
C GLU A 280 1.26 -9.54 -25.80
N GLN A 281 2.56 -9.83 -25.74
CA GLN A 281 3.11 -11.14 -25.36
C GLN A 281 3.72 -11.09 -23.96
N TRP A 282 3.40 -12.10 -23.15
CA TRP A 282 3.93 -12.27 -21.80
C TRP A 282 5.23 -13.06 -21.77
N PHE A 283 6.13 -12.65 -20.88
CA PHE A 283 7.39 -13.32 -20.61
C PHE A 283 7.61 -13.43 -19.10
N ARG A 284 8.10 -14.59 -18.66
CA ARG A 284 8.64 -14.82 -17.31
C ARG A 284 10.14 -14.56 -17.33
N CYS A 285 10.58 -13.66 -16.48
CA CYS A 285 11.98 -13.35 -16.23
C CYS A 285 12.39 -13.91 -14.86
N GLU A 286 13.36 -14.81 -14.88
CA GLU A 286 13.95 -15.46 -13.71
C GLU A 286 15.47 -15.33 -13.83
N ASP A 287 16.00 -14.28 -13.21
CA ASP A 287 17.38 -13.83 -13.38
C ASP A 287 17.78 -13.69 -14.86
N HIS A 288 18.65 -14.59 -15.34
CA HIS A 288 19.15 -14.63 -16.71
C HIS A 288 18.24 -15.40 -17.67
N LEU A 289 17.23 -16.11 -17.17
CA LEU A 289 16.32 -16.94 -17.96
C LEU A 289 15.06 -16.14 -18.30
N ILE A 290 14.81 -15.96 -19.60
CA ILE A 290 13.60 -15.32 -20.12
C ILE A 290 12.83 -16.36 -20.94
N LYS A 291 11.60 -16.65 -20.54
CA LYS A 291 10.72 -17.62 -21.21
C LYS A 291 9.39 -16.99 -21.56
N ARG A 292 8.77 -17.41 -22.66
CA ARG A 292 7.40 -17.01 -22.98
C ARG A 292 6.44 -17.56 -21.91
N ALA A 293 5.45 -16.76 -21.55
CA ALA A 293 4.36 -17.14 -20.66
C ALA A 293 3.01 -16.85 -21.32
N THR A 294 1.97 -17.50 -20.85
CA THR A 294 0.56 -17.27 -21.20
C THR A 294 -0.08 -16.34 -20.17
N ALA A 295 -1.16 -15.65 -20.52
CA ALA A 295 -1.91 -14.84 -19.55
C ALA A 295 -2.41 -15.69 -18.36
N GLY A 296 -2.80 -16.95 -18.61
CA GLY A 296 -3.19 -17.87 -17.55
C GLY A 296 -2.10 -18.15 -16.53
N GLU A 297 -0.82 -18.25 -16.95
CA GLU A 297 0.31 -18.43 -16.01
C GLU A 297 0.65 -17.15 -15.23
N VAL A 298 0.26 -15.98 -15.74
CA VAL A 298 0.50 -14.69 -15.07
C VAL A 298 -0.57 -14.40 -14.01
N LEU A 299 -1.81 -14.81 -14.27
CA LEU A 299 -2.98 -14.51 -13.43
C LEU A 299 -3.26 -15.56 -12.34
N ASN A 300 -2.45 -16.62 -12.23
CA ASN A 300 -2.52 -17.69 -11.24
C ASN A 300 -1.26 -17.73 -10.37
#